data_AF-A0A0A1UEV7-F1
#
_entry.id   AF-A0A0A1UEV7-F1
#
_cell.length_a   1.000
_cell.length_b   1.000
_cell.length_c   1.000
_cell.angle_alpha   90.00
_cell.angle_beta   90.00
_cell.angle_gamma   90.00
#
_symmetry.space_group_name_H-M   'P 1'
#
loop_
_entity.id
_entity.type
_entity.pdbx_description
1 polymer ?
#
loop_
_entity_poly.entity_id
_entity_poly.type
_entity_poly.pdbx_seq_one_letter_code
_entity_poly.pdbx_strand_id
1 'polypeptide(L)'
;MGATLSSTKNYQDLFQTFSKWTGKARYSVLYDSTCQDISQFSFSNSVKNKSNVMIIIKAEGSIFGCYTSELLKYTEEERTMEIVNDKKHFVFVFKPEDRRSS
;
A
#
# COMPACT_ATOMS: atom_id res chain seq x y z
N MET A 1 3.00 -2.52 16.39
CA MET A 1 4.05 -3.55 16.15
C MET A 1 4.45 -3.47 14.69
N GLY A 2 5.69 -3.09 14.39
CA GLY A 2 6.20 -3.13 13.01
C GLY A 2 6.59 -4.56 12.65
N ALA A 3 6.11 -5.05 11.51
CA ALA A 3 6.54 -6.34 10.97
C ALA A 3 7.76 -6.11 10.07
N THR A 4 8.93 -6.55 10.51
CA THR A 4 10.15 -6.61 9.70
C THR A 4 10.25 -8.01 9.11
N LEU A 5 9.99 -8.15 7.80
CA LEU A 5 10.15 -9.42 7.09
C LEU A 5 11.51 -9.46 6.36
N SER A 6 12.23 -10.54 6.60
CA SER A 6 13.44 -10.92 5.87
C SER A 6 13.08 -11.49 4.50
N SER A 7 13.68 -10.91 3.45
CA SER A 7 13.81 -11.42 2.07
C SER A 7 12.58 -12.10 1.43
N THR A 8 11.76 -11.33 0.70
CA THR A 8 10.83 -11.89 -0.29
C THR A 8 11.57 -12.11 -1.62
N LYS A 9 11.80 -13.38 -1.98
CA LYS A 9 12.47 -13.79 -3.23
C LYS A 9 11.58 -13.69 -4.48
N ASN A 10 10.28 -13.41 -4.35
CA ASN A 10 9.38 -13.29 -5.50
C ASN A 10 8.15 -12.39 -5.19
N TYR A 11 7.62 -11.68 -6.20
CA TYR A 11 6.37 -10.91 -6.11
C TYR A 11 5.15 -11.78 -5.71
N GLN A 12 5.19 -13.08 -6.02
CA GLN A 12 4.17 -14.04 -5.57
C GLN A 12 4.11 -14.17 -4.04
N ASP A 13 5.26 -14.07 -3.36
CA ASP A 13 5.33 -14.15 -1.89
C ASP A 13 4.77 -12.88 -1.23
N LEU A 14 4.89 -11.73 -1.90
CA LEU A 14 4.32 -10.46 -1.46
C LEU A 14 2.80 -10.53 -1.40
N PHE A 15 2.14 -11.06 -2.43
CA PHE A 15 0.69 -11.19 -2.44
C PHE A 15 0.17 -12.12 -1.33
N GLN A 16 0.83 -13.25 -1.11
CA GLN A 16 0.48 -14.14 0.00
C GLN A 16 0.66 -13.45 1.35
N THR A 17 1.73 -12.68 1.51
CA THR A 17 1.99 -11.90 2.73
C THR A 17 0.89 -10.87 2.96
N PHE A 18 0.55 -10.07 1.96
CA PHE A 18 -0.52 -9.08 2.05
C PHE A 18 -1.88 -9.72 2.30
N SER A 19 -2.15 -10.88 1.69
CA SER A 19 -3.38 -11.63 1.93
C SER A 19 -3.48 -12.08 3.40
N LYS A 20 -2.38 -12.61 3.96
CA LYS A 20 -2.31 -13.01 5.38
C LYS A 20 -2.50 -11.82 6.33
N TRP A 21 -1.87 -10.68 6.04
CA TRP A 21 -1.96 -9.49 6.90
C TRP A 21 -3.34 -8.83 6.88
N THR A 22 -3.99 -8.80 5.72
CA THR A 22 -5.27 -8.10 5.54
C THR A 22 -6.49 -9.01 5.69
N GLY A 23 -6.30 -10.34 5.61
CA GLY A 23 -7.38 -11.31 5.50
C GLY A 23 -8.14 -11.24 4.16
N LYS A 24 -7.59 -10.56 3.14
CA LYS A 24 -8.23 -10.38 1.83
C LYS A 24 -7.66 -11.35 0.81
N ALA A 25 -8.53 -12.02 0.07
CA ALA A 25 -8.14 -12.99 -0.96
C ALA A 25 -8.06 -12.39 -2.38
N ARG A 26 -8.65 -11.21 -2.59
CA ARG A 26 -8.74 -10.56 -3.91
C ARG A 26 -8.34 -9.10 -3.79
N TYR A 27 -7.75 -8.58 -4.87
CA TYR A 27 -7.40 -7.17 -5.01
C TYR A 27 -7.78 -6.69 -6.42
N SER A 28 -7.91 -5.38 -6.56
CA SER A 28 -8.05 -4.69 -7.83
C SER A 28 -7.12 -3.48 -7.81
N VAL A 29 -6.41 -3.23 -8.90
CA VAL A 29 -5.60 -2.01 -9.04
C VAL A 29 -6.53 -0.82 -9.16
N LEU A 30 -6.47 0.10 -8.19
CA LEU A 30 -7.26 1.33 -8.19
C LEU A 30 -6.55 2.45 -8.93
N TYR A 31 -5.23 2.55 -8.74
CA TYR A 31 -4.37 3.59 -9.29
C TYR A 31 -3.01 2.99 -9.67
N ASP A 32 -2.45 3.43 -10.79
CA ASP A 32 -1.13 3.03 -11.28
C ASP A 32 -0.38 4.24 -11.86
N SER A 33 0.66 4.71 -11.16
CA SER A 33 1.46 5.86 -11.57
C SER A 33 2.26 5.67 -12.86
N THR A 34 2.33 4.45 -13.40
CA THR A 34 3.00 4.18 -14.69
C THR A 34 2.08 4.43 -15.87
N CYS A 35 0.77 4.39 -15.65
CA CYS A 35 -0.26 4.52 -16.69
C CYS A 35 -1.16 5.75 -16.48
N GLN A 36 -1.09 6.40 -15.32
CA GLN A 36 -1.94 7.51 -14.93
C GLN A 36 -1.13 8.71 -14.46
N ASP A 37 -1.71 9.90 -14.59
CA ASP A 37 -1.09 11.14 -14.15
C ASP A 37 -0.77 11.12 -12.66
N ILE A 38 0.48 11.46 -12.33
CA ILE A 38 0.96 11.61 -10.96
C ILE A 38 0.48 12.96 -10.41
N SER A 39 -0.81 13.02 -10.07
CA SER A 39 -1.43 14.17 -9.41
C SER A 39 -2.29 13.73 -8.23
N GLN A 40 -2.39 14.59 -7.21
CA GLN A 40 -3.28 14.37 -6.07
C GLN A 40 -4.72 14.14 -6.53
N PHE A 41 -5.18 14.88 -7.55
CA PHE A 41 -6.52 14.73 -8.09
C PHE A 41 -6.77 13.34 -8.70
N SER A 42 -5.85 12.85 -9.53
CA SER A 42 -5.94 11.53 -10.17
C SER A 42 -5.93 10.41 -9.12
N PHE A 43 -5.01 10.49 -8.15
CA PHE A 43 -4.93 9.54 -7.05
C PHE A 43 -6.21 9.55 -6.20
N SER A 44 -6.61 10.73 -5.70
CA SER A 44 -7.80 10.88 -4.85
C SER A 44 -9.07 10.38 -5.55
N ASN A 45 -9.26 10.68 -6.83
CA ASN A 45 -10.45 10.17 -7.55
C ASN A 45 -10.47 8.65 -7.71
N SER A 46 -9.30 8.02 -7.76
CA SER A 46 -9.17 6.58 -7.90
C SER A 46 -9.46 5.83 -6.59
N VAL A 47 -9.12 6.45 -5.46
CA VAL A 47 -9.22 5.81 -4.14
C VAL A 47 -10.39 6.32 -3.28
N LYS A 48 -11.05 7.43 -3.67
CA LYS A 48 -12.18 7.98 -2.91
C LYS A 48 -13.29 6.94 -2.73
N ASN A 49 -13.87 6.93 -1.53
CA ASN A 49 -14.95 6.01 -1.15
C ASN A 49 -14.57 4.52 -1.30
N LYS A 50 -13.27 4.20 -1.27
CA LYS A 50 -12.76 2.83 -1.18
C LYS A 50 -12.31 2.54 0.25
N SER A 51 -12.38 1.28 0.64
CA SER A 51 -11.86 0.77 1.91
C SER A 51 -10.93 -0.40 1.64
N ASN A 52 -10.13 -0.80 2.63
CA ASN A 52 -9.12 -1.86 2.48
C ASN A 52 -8.10 -1.50 1.37
N VAL A 53 -7.62 -0.26 1.40
CA VAL A 53 -6.69 0.27 0.40
C VAL A 53 -5.27 0.03 0.84
N MET A 54 -4.46 -0.50 -0.07
CA MET A 54 -3.01 -0.65 0.11
C MET A 54 -2.29 0.28 -0.86
N ILE A 55 -1.38 1.09 -0.32
CA ILE A 55 -0.48 1.92 -1.12
C ILE A 55 0.84 1.16 -1.21
N ILE A 56 1.34 0.95 -2.42
CA ILE A 56 2.62 0.29 -2.69
C ILE A 56 3.49 1.25 -3.49
N ILE A 57 4.65 1.57 -2.95
CA ILE A 57 5.64 2.47 -3.54
C ILE A 57 6.90 1.66 -3.81
N LYS A 58 7.43 1.78 -5.03
CA LYS A 58 8.72 1.20 -5.43
C LYS A 58 9.70 2.34 -5.71
N ALA A 59 10.77 2.43 -4.92
CA ALA A 59 11.84 3.41 -5.11
C ALA A 59 13.19 2.78 -4.81
N GLU A 60 14.19 3.04 -5.66
CA GLU A 60 15.61 2.65 -5.44
C GLU A 60 15.80 1.18 -5.02
N GLY A 61 15.07 0.26 -5.65
CA GLY A 61 15.15 -1.18 -5.36
C GLY A 61 14.43 -1.64 -4.09
N SER A 62 13.82 -0.72 -3.34
CA SER A 62 12.98 -1.01 -2.18
C SER A 62 11.50 -0.94 -2.53
N ILE A 63 10.68 -1.73 -1.82
CA ILE A 63 9.21 -1.65 -1.88
C ILE A 63 8.71 -1.30 -0.49
N PHE A 64 7.89 -0.28 -0.35
CA PHE A 64 7.31 0.11 0.93
C PHE A 64 5.92 0.68 0.75
N GLY A 65 5.23 0.89 1.86
CA GLY A 65 3.89 1.45 1.80
C GLY A 65 3.10 1.22 3.06
N CYS A 66 1.78 1.28 2.91
CA CYS A 66 0.87 1.15 4.02
C CYS A 66 -0.45 0.52 3.59
N TYR A 67 -1.23 0.11 4.58
CA TYR A 67 -2.58 -0.38 4.41
C TYR A 67 -3.53 0.36 5.34
N THR A 68 -4.73 0.63 4.86
CA THR A 68 -5.84 1.10 5.69
C THR A 68 -7.08 0.25 5.44
N SER A 69 -7.75 -0.15 6.52
CA SER A 69 -9.02 -0.86 6.47
C SER A 69 -10.24 0.07 6.39
N GLU A 70 -10.07 1.33 6.79
CA GLU A 70 -11.15 2.31 6.87
C GLU A 70 -11.57 2.83 5.50
N LEU A 71 -12.76 3.43 5.45
CA LEU A 71 -13.27 4.11 4.26
C LEU A 71 -12.55 5.43 4.05
N LEU A 72 -11.95 5.60 2.88
CA LEU A 72 -11.36 6.85 2.42
C LEU A 72 -12.43 7.87 2.08
N LYS A 73 -12.93 8.56 3.11
CA LYS A 73 -13.90 9.65 2.96
C LYS A 73 -13.17 10.86 2.39
N TYR A 74 -13.62 11.27 1.21
CA TYR A 74 -13.13 12.49 0.57
C TYR A 74 -14.03 13.65 0.97
N THR A 75 -13.44 14.71 1.50
CA THR A 75 -14.13 15.97 1.79
C THR A 75 -13.82 16.96 0.66
N GLU A 76 -14.84 17.37 -0.10
CA GLU A 76 -14.67 18.34 -1.20
C GLU A 76 -14.16 19.70 -0.68
N GLU A 77 -14.54 20.05 0.56
CA GLU A 77 -14.17 21.30 1.24
C GLU A 77 -12.66 21.37 1.53
N GLU A 78 -12.07 20.28 1.99
CA GLU A 78 -10.64 20.24 2.36
C GLU A 78 -9.77 19.69 1.23
N ARG A 79 -10.38 19.04 0.23
CA ARG A 79 -9.70 18.31 -0.86
C ARG A 79 -8.71 17.28 -0.34
N THR A 80 -8.98 16.74 0.84
CA THR A 80 -8.15 15.76 1.53
C THR A 80 -8.93 14.50 1.83
N MET A 81 -8.20 13.47 2.23
CA MET A 81 -8.75 12.29 2.86
C MET A 81 -8.01 12.12 4.18
N GLU A 82 -8.76 12.06 5.26
CA GLU A 82 -8.20 11.77 6.58
C GLU A 82 -8.70 10.42 7.06
N ILE A 83 -7.77 9.64 7.62
CA ILE A 83 -8.08 8.36 8.26
C ILE A 83 -7.67 8.49 9.71
N VAL A 84 -8.66 8.44 10.60
CA VAL A 84 -8.45 8.56 12.04
C VAL A 84 -8.79 7.22 12.70
N ASN A 85 -7.93 6.77 13.61
CA ASN A 85 -8.14 5.60 14.46
C ASN A 85 -8.31 4.23 13.76
N ASP A 86 -7.71 4.02 12.58
CA ASP A 86 -7.69 2.70 11.94
C ASP A 86 -6.79 1.72 12.69
N LYS A 87 -7.40 0.88 13.54
CA LYS A 87 -6.69 -0.12 14.35
C LYS A 87 -6.01 -1.22 13.54
N LYS A 88 -6.40 -1.39 12.26
CA LYS A 88 -5.83 -2.39 11.35
C LYS A 88 -4.81 -1.75 10.41
N HIS A 89 -4.52 -0.46 10.56
CA HIS A 89 -3.48 0.21 9.82
C HIS A 89 -2.12 -0.41 10.12
N PHE A 90 -1.32 -0.57 9.07
CA PHE A 90 0.09 -0.92 9.20
C PHE A 90 0.91 -0.29 8.08
N VAL A 91 2.20 -0.12 8.37
CA VAL A 91 3.24 0.27 7.42
C VAL A 91 4.19 -0.89 7.21
N PHE A 92 4.78 -0.99 6.01
CA PHE A 92 5.71 -2.06 5.67
C PHE A 92 6.85 -1.56 4.80
N VAL A 93 7.98 -2.26 4.88
CA VAL A 93 9.15 -2.06 4.02
C VAL A 93 9.74 -3.43 3.68
N PHE A 94 9.96 -3.67 2.40
CA PHE A 94 10.70 -4.80 1.85
C PHE A 94 11.99 -4.26 1.23
N LYS A 95 13.11 -4.61 1.85
CA LYS A 95 14.44 -4.25 1.36
C LYS A 95 14.95 -5.33 0.40
N PRO A 96 15.73 -4.96 -0.63
CA PRO A 96 16.47 -5.95 -1.41
C PRO A 96 17.42 -6.74 -0.48
N GLU A 97 17.66 -8.02 -0.79
CA GLU A 97 18.69 -8.78 -0.07
C GLU A 97 20.04 -8.06 -0.20
N ASP A 98 20.71 -7.85 0.93
CA ASP A 98 22.10 -7.38 0.92
C ASP A 98 22.95 -8.43 0.19
N ARG A 99 23.41 -8.10 -1.03
CA ARG A 99 24.38 -8.93 -1.77
C ARG A 99 25.78 -8.84 -1.17
N ARG A 100 25.90 -9.04 0.15
CA ARG A 100 27.17 -9.14 0.88
C ARG A 100 27.15 -10.40 1.72
N SER A 101 27.30 -11.54 1.07
CA SER A 101 27.61 -12.82 1.70
C SER A 101 28.21 -13.77 0.66
N SER A 102 29.49 -13.54 0.31
CA SER A 102 30.52 -14.51 -0.10
C SER A 102 31.63 -13.80 -0.86
#